data_AF-A0A355T6W6-F1
#
_entry.id   AF-A0A355T6W6-F1
#
_cell.length_a   1.000
_cell.length_b   1.000
_cell.length_c   1.000
_cell.angle_alpha   90.00
_cell.angle_beta   90.00
_cell.angle_gamma   90.00
#
_symmetry.space_group_name_H-M   'P 1'
#
loop_
_entity.id
_entity.type
_entity.pdbx_description
1 polymer ?
#
loop_
_entity_poly.entity_id
_entity_poly.type
_entity_poly.pdbx_seq_one_letter_code
_entity_poly.pdbx_strand_id
1 'polypeptide(L)' 'MIEPYETAVEDALLTLRAARRSLVNEISAYPRPISGCDAQFNHLLSDRTRISDAINALQSQPFVPTPRVMEPGAASESR' A
#
# COMPACT_ATOMS: atom_id res chain seq x y z
N MET A 1 -8.38 22.42 4.29
CA MET A 1 -7.96 22.02 5.65
C MET A 1 -7.56 20.57 5.54
N ILE A 2 -6.33 20.23 5.90
CA ILE A 2 -5.89 18.82 5.95
C ILE A 2 -6.56 18.21 7.18
N GLU A 3 -7.26 17.11 6.99
CA GLU A 3 -7.90 16.40 8.10
C GLU A 3 -6.82 15.73 8.96
N PRO A 4 -6.98 15.67 10.30
CA PRO A 4 -5.94 15.12 11.18
C PRO A 4 -5.57 13.66 10.85
N TYR A 5 -6.48 12.89 10.25
CA TYR A 5 -6.16 11.54 9.80
C TYR A 5 -5.27 11.52 8.55
N GLU A 6 -5.36 12.51 7.67
CA GLU A 6 -4.53 12.59 6.46
C GLU A 6 -3.06 12.78 6.85
N THR A 7 -2.79 13.64 7.84
CA THR A 7 -1.45 13.78 8.45
C THR A 7 -0.97 12.46 9.04
N ALA A 8 -1.82 11.75 9.79
CA ALA A 8 -1.46 10.46 10.37
C ALA A 8 -1.15 9.39 9.30
N VAL A 9 -1.87 9.41 8.16
CA VAL A 9 -1.59 8.54 7.01
C VAL A 9 -0.25 8.91 6.35
N GLU A 10 0.08 10.19 6.26
CA GLU A 10 1.36 10.66 5.74
C GLU A 10 2.53 10.20 6.64
N ASP A 11 2.40 10.33 7.96
CA ASP A 11 3.38 9.84 8.94
C ASP A 11 3.57 8.31 8.86
N ALA A 12 2.48 7.56 8.70
CA ALA A 12 2.53 6.12 8.50
C ALA A 12 3.29 5.77 7.21
N LEU A 13 3.05 6.49 6.11
CA LEU A 13 3.75 6.29 4.85
C LEU A 13 5.25 6.60 4.97
N LEU A 14 5.64 7.66 5.67
CA LEU A 14 7.03 7.98 5.93
C LEU A 14 7.74 6.86 6.70
N THR A 15 7.08 6.34 7.73
CA THR A 15 7.60 5.25 8.57
C THR A 15 7.76 3.95 7.78
N LEU A 16 6.75 3.56 6.99
CA LEU A 16 6.81 2.36 6.15
C LEU A 16 7.90 2.46 5.08
N ARG A 17 8.10 3.64 4.48
CA ARG A 17 9.18 3.87 3.50
C ARG A 17 10.55 3.73 4.13
N ALA A 18 10.73 4.21 5.36
CA ALA A 18 11.97 4.05 6.12
C ALA A 18 12.25 2.57 6.43
N ALA A 19 11.24 1.83 6.91
CA ALA A 19 11.35 0.40 7.16
C ALA A 19 11.71 -0.40 5.89
N ARG A 20 11.04 -0.11 4.76
CA ARG A 20 11.35 -0.73 3.46
C ARG A 20 12.79 -0.46 3.01
N ARG A 21 13.30 0.75 3.27
CA ARG A 21 14.70 1.12 2.98
C ARG A 21 15.67 0.26 3.80
N SER A 22 15.40 0.07 5.09
CA SER A 22 16.20 -0.81 5.96
C SER A 22 16.30 -2.22 5.39
N LEU A 23 15.16 -2.83 5.07
CA LEU A 23 15.13 -4.17 4.48
C LEU A 23 15.91 -4.27 3.18
N VAL A 24 15.80 -3.27 2.28
CA VAL A 24 16.57 -3.25 1.03
C VAL A 24 18.07 -3.20 1.31
N ASN A 25 18.51 -2.44 2.31
CA ASN A 25 19.90 -2.37 2.72
C ASN A 25 20.38 -3.72 3.28
N GLU A 26 19.58 -4.34 4.16
CA GLU A 26 19.87 -5.65 4.75
C GLU A 26 19.97 -6.75 3.68
N ILE A 27 19.02 -6.82 2.75
CA ILE A 27 19.02 -7.74 1.61
C ILE A 27 20.27 -7.51 0.74
N SER A 28 20.66 -6.27 0.53
CA SER A 28 21.82 -5.92 -0.31
C SER A 28 23.16 -6.26 0.36
N ALA A 29 23.23 -6.14 1.69
CA ALA A 29 24.38 -6.47 2.51
C ALA A 29 24.49 -7.98 2.82
N TYR A 30 23.45 -8.76 2.46
CA TYR A 30 23.38 -10.18 2.80
C TYR A 30 24.51 -10.98 2.10
N PRO A 31 25.24 -11.85 2.83
CA PRO A 31 26.37 -12.59 2.28
C PRO A 31 25.97 -13.53 1.14
N ARG A 32 26.89 -13.71 0.18
CA ARG A 32 26.72 -14.58 -0.99
C ARG A 32 27.79 -15.68 -0.99
N PRO A 33 27.49 -16.91 -1.44
CA PRO A 33 26.23 -17.36 -2.06
C PRO A 33 25.12 -17.62 -1.04
N ILE A 34 23.88 -17.33 -1.42
CA ILE A 34 22.69 -17.57 -0.60
C ILE A 34 22.21 -19.00 -0.89
N SER A 35 22.13 -19.81 0.15
CA SER A 35 21.52 -21.14 0.04
C SER A 35 20.03 -21.01 -0.24
N GLY A 36 19.48 -21.82 -1.15
CA GLY A 36 18.06 -21.73 -1.54
C GLY A 36 17.05 -21.90 -0.40
N CYS A 37 17.48 -22.44 0.75
CA CYS A 37 16.65 -22.59 1.95
C CYS A 37 17.05 -21.65 3.09
N ASP A 38 17.69 -20.52 2.78
CA ASP A 38 18.02 -19.50 3.79
C ASP A 38 16.72 -18.84 4.30
N ALA A 39 16.26 -19.32 5.46
CA ALA A 39 15.03 -18.87 6.08
C ALA A 39 15.07 -17.37 6.43
N GLN A 40 16.24 -16.85 6.82
CA GLN A 40 16.39 -15.44 7.16
C GLN A 40 16.28 -14.56 5.92
N PHE A 41 16.97 -14.93 4.83
CA PHE A 41 16.86 -14.20 3.57
C PHE A 41 15.43 -14.22 3.01
N ASN A 42 14.76 -15.37 3.08
CA ASN A 42 13.37 -15.51 2.67
C ASN A 42 12.43 -14.65 3.52
N HIS A 43 12.70 -14.53 4.83
CA HIS A 43 11.94 -13.65 5.71
C HIS A 43 12.09 -12.18 5.31
N LEU A 44 13.31 -11.72 5.02
CA LEU A 44 13.57 -10.35 4.55
C LEU A 44 12.82 -10.02 3.25
N LEU A 45 12.78 -10.97 2.30
CA LEU A 45 12.01 -10.81 1.06
C LEU A 45 10.51 -10.70 1.33
N SER A 46 10.00 -11.57 2.21
CA SER A 46 8.59 -11.58 2.61
C SER A 46 8.18 -10.26 3.26
N ASP A 47 8.99 -9.76 4.20
CA ASP A 47 8.73 -8.49 4.87
C ASP A 47 8.81 -7.30 3.92
N ARG A 48 9.75 -7.31 2.97
CA ARG A 48 9.84 -6.26 1.94
C ARG A 48 8.57 -6.19 1.10
N THR A 49 8.03 -7.35 0.72
CA THR A 49 6.76 -7.45 -0.02
C THR A 49 5.61 -6.93 0.84
N ARG A 50 5.46 -7.44 2.06
CA ARG A 50 4.42 -7.03 3.02
C ARG A 50 4.37 -5.51 3.24
N ILE A 51 5.53 -4.88 3.44
CA ILE A 51 5.60 -3.41 3.63
C ILE A 51 5.27 -2.66 2.34
N SER A 52 5.68 -3.18 1.18
CA SER A 52 5.35 -2.56 -0.11
C SER A 52 3.84 -2.59 -0.37
N ASP A 53 3.18 -3.69 -0.01
CA ASP A 53 1.72 -3.82 -0.13
C ASP A 53 0.99 -2.87 0.81
N ALA A 54 1.47 -2.70 2.04
CA ALA A 54 0.90 -1.72 2.98
C ALA A 54 1.02 -0.28 2.46
N ILE A 55 2.16 0.09 1.88
CA ILE A 55 2.34 1.39 1.23
C ILE A 55 1.34 1.56 0.09
N ASN A 56 1.20 0.55 -0.78
CA ASN A 56 0.25 0.60 -1.90
C ASN A 56 -1.20 0.75 -1.41
N ALA A 57 -1.58 0.03 -0.35
CA ALA A 57 -2.91 0.11 0.24
C ALA A 57 -3.22 1.52 0.78
N LEU A 58 -2.26 2.17 1.45
CA LEU A 58 -2.43 3.54 1.97
C LEU A 58 -2.43 4.61 0.87
N GLN A 59 -1.80 4.34 -0.28
CA GLN A 59 -1.77 5.27 -1.42
C GLN A 59 -2.93 5.08 -2.39
N SER A 60 -3.58 3.92 -2.36
CA SER A 60 -4.70 3.63 -3.25
C SER A 60 -5.91 4.47 -2.86
N GLN A 61 -6.37 5.32 -3.77
CA GLN A 61 -7.68 5.96 -3.59
C GLN A 61 -8.77 4.89 -3.78
N PRO A 62 -9.73 4.76 -2.85
CA PRO A 62 -10.86 3.87 -3.05
C PRO A 62 -11.65 4.37 -4.26
N PHE A 63 -11.92 3.46 -5.21
CA PHE A 63 -12.84 3.74 -6.29
C PHE A 63 -14.24 3.94 -5.70
N VAL A 64 -14.77 5.16 -5.79
CA VAL A 64 -16.15 5.47 -5.43
C VAL A 64 -16.98 5.45 -6.73
N PRO A 65 -17.87 4.46 -6.94
CA PRO A 65 -18.79 4.50 -8.07
C PRO A 65 -19.63 5.77 -7.98
N THR A 66 -19.71 6.52 -9.07
CA THR A 66 -20.47 7.77 -9.18
C THR A 66 -21.85 7.60 -8.53
N PRO A 67 -22.23 8.47 -7.57
CA PRO A 67 -23.56 8.41 -6.97
C PRO A 67 -24.60 8.47 -8.07
N ARG A 68 -25.44 7.43 -8.18
CA ARG A 68 -26.66 7.50 -8.99
C ARG A 68 -27.65 8.41 -8.26
N VAL A 69 -27.44 9.72 -8.34
CA VAL A 69 -28.52 10.65 -8.06
C VAL A 69 -29.50 10.47 -9.21
N MET A 70 -30.60 9.75 -8.96
CA MET A 70 -31.76 9.81 -9.85
C MET A 70 -32.24 11.25 -9.79
N GLU A 71 -32.07 12.01 -10.87
CA GLU A 71 -32.80 13.27 -11.00
C GLU A 71 -34.30 12.95 -10.87
N PRO A 72 -35.04 13.64 -9.97
CA PRO A 72 -36.49 13.49 -9.87
C PRO A 72 -37.12 14.05 -11.15
N GLY A 73 -37.24 13.20 -12.17
CA GLY A 73 -37.71 13.57 -13.50
C GLY A 73 -37.40 12.57 -14.60
N ALA A 74 -36.42 11.67 -14.39
CA ALA A 74 -36.13 10.60 -15.34
C ALA A 74 -37.09 9.40 -15.16
N ALA A 75 -38.39 9.65 -15.30
CA ALA A 75 -39.33 8.58 -15.62
C ALA A 75 -39.02 8.16 -17.06
N SER A 76 -38.16 7.16 -17.22
CA SER A 76 -38.00 6.46 -18.49
C SER A 76 -39.22 5.57 -18.71
N GLU A 77 -40.31 6.16 -19.21
CA GLU A 77 -41.40 5.40 -19.83
C GLU A 77 -40.83 4.72 -21.09
N SER A 78 -40.50 3.44 -20.95
CA SER A 78 -40.24 2.56 -22.10
C SER A 78 -41.60 2.09 -22.61
N ARG A 79 -41.98 2.57 -23.78
CA ARG A 79 -43.18 2.15 -24.50
C ARG A 79 -42.83 1.13 -25.57
#